data_AF-A0A965PWJ4-F1
#
_entry.id   AF-A0A965PWJ4-F1
#
_cell.length_a   1.000
_cell.length_b   1.000
_cell.length_c   1.000
_cell.angle_alpha   90.00
_cell.angle_beta   90.00
_cell.angle_gamma   90.00
#
_symmetry.space_group_name_H-M   'P 1'
#
loop_
_entity.id
_entity.type
_entity.pdbx_description
1 polymer ?
#
loop_
_entity_poly.entity_id
_entity_poly.type
_entity_poly.pdbx_seq_one_letter_code
_entity_poly.pdbx_strand_id
1 'polypeptide(L)'
;MHKSKNAPPPESAEPAQELPAQRVIKKYPNRRLYDTRTSSYITLAEIKQLVMNSEPFSVVDAKTSEDISRSILLQIILEEEAGGSPMFTAPVLENIIRFYGNTMQGFMGGYLEKNMQALVDLQRTVIPAAIANPLANPLGNNVFLQMQEHMQKQTEQFLSTFVPKR
;
A
#
# COMPACT_ATOMS: atom_id res chain seq x y z
N MET A 1 56.70 39.55 29.52
CA MET A 1 56.02 39.94 28.26
C MET A 1 54.97 38.90 27.96
N HIS A 2 53.72 39.35 27.88
CA HIS A 2 52.53 38.56 27.61
C HIS A 2 52.54 38.03 26.17
N LYS A 3 52.20 36.75 25.97
CA LYS A 3 51.58 36.29 24.72
C LYS A 3 50.30 35.52 25.07
N SER A 4 49.20 36.10 24.61
CA SER A 4 47.84 35.57 24.63
C SER A 4 47.40 35.38 23.16
N LYS A 5 46.38 34.53 22.97
CA LYS A 5 45.48 34.36 21.81
C LYS A 5 45.97 33.35 20.75
N ASN A 6 45.18 32.43 20.24
CA ASN A 6 43.77 32.05 20.42
C ASN A 6 43.63 30.62 19.85
N ALA A 7 43.15 29.66 20.63
CA ALA A 7 42.57 28.43 20.08
C ALA A 7 41.08 28.69 19.82
N PRO A 8 40.49 28.23 18.71
CA PRO A 8 39.05 28.39 18.49
C PRO A 8 38.28 27.58 19.56
N PRO A 9 37.14 28.09 20.05
CA PRO A 9 36.30 27.37 21.01
C PRO A 9 35.71 26.10 20.36
N PRO A 10 35.42 25.05 21.14
CA PRO A 10 34.75 23.87 20.61
C PRO A 10 33.38 24.28 20.08
N GLU A 11 33.18 23.96 18.81
CA GLU A 11 31.95 24.12 18.05
C GLU A 11 30.78 23.57 18.89
N SER A 12 29.86 24.47 19.17
CA SER A 12 28.61 24.24 19.89
C SER A 12 27.91 23.02 19.31
N ALA A 13 27.77 21.97 20.13
CA ALA A 13 26.89 20.84 19.84
C ALA A 13 25.47 21.39 19.62
N GLU A 14 25.06 21.41 18.36
CA GLU A 14 23.68 21.70 17.98
C GLU A 14 22.74 20.72 18.70
N PRO A 15 21.61 21.19 19.28
CA PRO A 15 20.66 20.28 19.87
C PRO A 15 20.05 19.43 18.76
N ALA A 16 20.33 18.12 18.80
CA ALA A 16 19.69 17.14 17.93
C ALA A 16 18.18 17.34 18.01
N GLN A 17 17.56 17.65 16.88
CA GLN A 17 16.12 17.81 16.76
C GLN A 17 15.46 16.51 17.26
N GLU A 18 14.76 16.59 18.40
CA GLU A 18 13.94 15.49 18.91
C GLU A 18 12.76 15.29 17.96
N LEU A 19 12.97 14.43 16.95
CA LEU A 19 11.90 13.81 16.19
C LEU A 19 10.91 13.20 17.20
N PRO A 20 9.58 13.33 17.00
CA PRO A 20 8.61 12.71 17.89
C PRO A 20 8.99 11.24 18.07
N ALA A 21 9.23 10.83 19.32
CA ALA A 21 9.85 9.56 19.64
C ALA A 21 9.09 8.42 18.95
N GLN A 22 9.63 7.95 17.82
CA GLN A 22 9.06 6.87 17.03
C GLN A 22 8.87 5.67 17.95
N ARG A 23 7.66 5.09 17.99
CA ARG A 23 7.36 3.97 18.88
C ARG A 23 8.29 2.81 18.54
N VAL A 24 9.08 2.34 19.50
CA VAL A 24 10.06 1.28 19.28
C VAL A 24 9.51 -0.05 19.77
N ILE A 25 9.59 -1.06 18.92
CA ILE A 25 9.25 -2.43 19.25
C ILE A 25 10.55 -3.24 19.26
N LYS A 26 10.83 -3.91 20.37
CA LYS A 26 12.02 -4.76 20.50
C LYS A 26 11.66 -6.21 20.20
N LYS A 27 12.36 -6.81 19.24
CA LYS A 27 12.27 -8.25 18.97
C LYS A 27 13.32 -9.00 19.77
N TYR A 28 12.87 -9.99 20.52
CA TYR A 28 13.74 -10.91 21.25
C TYR A 28 13.84 -12.27 20.52
N PRO A 29 14.94 -13.01 20.70
CA PRO A 29 15.18 -14.27 19.99
C PRO A 29 14.07 -15.33 20.14
N ASN A 30 13.35 -15.35 21.26
CA ASN A 30 12.24 -16.29 21.52
C ASN A 30 10.93 -15.90 20.78
N ARG A 31 11.04 -15.32 19.58
CA ARG A 31 9.93 -14.79 18.75
C ARG A 31 9.05 -13.73 19.43
N ARG A 32 9.42 -13.24 20.61
CA ARG A 32 8.65 -12.27 21.39
C ARG A 32 8.92 -10.85 20.90
N LEU A 33 7.86 -10.07 20.75
CA LEU A 33 7.91 -8.65 20.46
C LEU A 33 7.47 -7.89 21.72
N TYR A 34 8.20 -6.82 22.04
CA TYR A 34 7.96 -6.01 23.22
C TYR A 34 7.88 -4.55 22.85
N ASP A 35 6.83 -3.89 23.27
CA ASP A 35 6.58 -2.50 23.00
C ASP A 35 7.24 -1.63 24.07
N THR A 36 8.12 -0.70 23.68
CA THR A 36 8.79 0.18 24.65
C THR A 36 7.87 1.25 25.23
N ARG A 37 6.75 1.58 24.56
CA ARG A 37 5.81 2.60 25.01
C ARG A 37 4.87 2.08 26.10
N THR A 38 4.30 0.89 25.89
CA THR A 38 3.43 0.25 26.89
C THR A 38 4.19 -0.65 27.85
N SER A 39 5.48 -0.92 27.57
CA SER A 39 6.29 -1.86 28.34
C SER A 39 5.59 -3.23 28.48
N SER A 40 5.04 -3.72 27.38
CA SER A 40 4.29 -4.98 27.35
C SER A 40 4.61 -5.82 26.12
N TYR A 41 4.25 -7.10 26.19
CA TYR A 41 4.24 -7.94 25.00
C TYR A 41 3.24 -7.38 23.98
N ILE A 42 3.63 -7.46 22.71
CA ILE A 42 2.79 -7.10 21.57
C ILE A 42 2.82 -8.24 20.55
N THR A 43 1.70 -8.49 19.91
CA THR A 43 1.52 -9.52 18.88
C THR A 43 1.68 -8.94 17.48
N LEU A 44 1.91 -9.79 16.47
CA LEU A 44 1.93 -9.34 15.07
C LEU A 44 0.58 -8.76 14.63
N ALA A 45 -0.53 -9.27 15.16
CA ALA A 45 -1.86 -8.74 14.90
C ALA A 45 -2.01 -7.30 15.43
N GLU A 46 -1.46 -7.00 16.60
CA GLU A 46 -1.45 -5.63 17.15
C GLU A 46 -0.51 -4.71 16.37
N ILE A 47 0.66 -5.20 15.94
CA ILE A 47 1.55 -4.43 15.03
C ILE A 47 0.85 -4.13 13.72
N LYS A 48 0.10 -5.08 13.16
CA LYS A 48 -0.76 -4.83 11.99
C LYS A 48 -1.74 -3.69 12.24
N GLN A 49 -2.37 -3.63 13.41
CA GLN A 49 -3.24 -2.50 13.76
C GLN A 49 -2.49 -1.16 13.75
N LEU A 50 -1.23 -1.13 14.20
CA LEU A 50 -0.41 0.10 14.12
C LEU A 50 -0.21 0.56 12.67
N VAL A 51 0.06 -0.38 11.76
CA VAL A 51 0.15 -0.10 10.32
C VAL A 51 -1.17 0.45 9.78
N MET A 52 -2.30 -0.19 10.11
CA MET A 52 -3.63 0.24 9.65
C MET A 52 -4.01 1.62 10.19
N ASN A 53 -3.60 1.94 11.42
CA ASN A 53 -3.80 3.24 12.04
C ASN A 53 -2.81 4.31 11.55
N SER A 54 -1.89 3.97 10.63
CA SER A 54 -0.81 4.85 10.17
C SER A 54 0.05 5.40 11.30
N GLU A 55 0.22 4.62 12.37
CA GLU A 55 1.04 5.00 13.52
C GLU A 55 2.52 4.70 13.21
N PRO A 56 3.42 5.69 13.31
CA PRO A 56 4.84 5.46 13.03
C PRO A 56 5.48 4.62 14.14
N PHE A 57 6.08 3.49 13.74
CA PHE A 57 6.86 2.64 14.62
C PHE A 57 8.13 2.14 13.93
N SER A 58 9.08 1.64 14.72
CA SER A 58 10.23 0.88 14.24
C SER A 58 10.35 -0.41 15.03
N VAL A 59 10.87 -1.46 14.41
CA VAL A 59 11.20 -2.71 15.08
C VAL A 59 12.71 -2.90 15.08
N VAL A 60 13.28 -3.10 16.26
CA VAL A 60 14.71 -3.27 16.47
C VAL A 60 14.97 -4.64 17.09
N ASP A 61 15.99 -5.35 16.62
CA ASP A 61 16.44 -6.58 17.24
C ASP A 61 17.13 -6.26 18.58
N ALA A 62 16.65 -6.87 19.68
CA ALA A 62 17.15 -6.57 21.02
C ALA A 62 18.60 -7.04 21.26
N LYS A 63 19.13 -7.96 20.43
CA LYS A 63 20.49 -8.48 20.53
C LYS A 63 21.46 -7.70 19.65
N THR A 64 21.10 -7.43 18.41
CA THR A 64 22.00 -6.77 17.43
C THR A 64 21.79 -5.27 17.34
N SER A 65 20.69 -4.74 17.87
CA SER A 65 20.25 -3.35 17.69
C SER A 65 20.03 -2.96 16.22
N GLU A 66 19.82 -3.94 15.34
CA GLU A 66 19.55 -3.73 13.92
C GLU A 66 18.07 -3.37 13.70
N ASP A 67 17.79 -2.47 12.77
CA ASP A 67 16.43 -2.21 12.29
C ASP A 67 15.94 -3.38 11.43
N ILE A 68 14.93 -4.06 11.95
CA ILE A 68 14.29 -5.22 11.33
C ILE A 68 12.83 -4.94 10.97
N SER A 69 12.42 -3.66 10.93
CA SER A 69 11.05 -3.24 10.62
C SER A 69 10.55 -3.88 9.32
N ARG A 70 11.39 -3.87 8.29
CA ARG A 70 11.08 -4.50 6.99
C ARG A 70 10.78 -5.99 7.12
N SER A 71 11.55 -6.71 7.92
CA SER A 71 11.38 -8.15 8.12
C SER A 71 10.03 -8.46 8.79
N ILE A 72 9.64 -7.67 9.80
CA ILE A 72 8.35 -7.82 10.47
C ILE A 72 7.18 -7.49 9.54
N LEU A 73 7.28 -6.43 8.75
CA LEU A 73 6.22 -6.08 7.80
C LEU A 73 6.01 -7.18 6.75
N LEU A 74 7.10 -7.78 6.24
CA LEU A 74 7.00 -8.93 5.33
C LEU A 74 6.36 -10.14 6.01
N GLN A 75 6.70 -10.40 7.28
CA GLN A 75 6.07 -11.49 8.03
C GLN A 75 4.56 -11.28 8.19
N ILE A 76 4.12 -10.06 8.50
CA ILE A 76 2.69 -9.73 8.61
C ILE A 76 1.98 -10.01 7.28
N ILE A 77 2.56 -9.57 6.16
CA ILE A 77 1.99 -9.83 4.83
C ILE A 77 1.84 -11.34 4.56
N LEU A 78 2.87 -12.13 4.87
CA LEU A 78 2.84 -13.58 4.68
C LEU A 78 1.77 -14.27 5.54
N GLU A 79 1.58 -13.83 6.79
CA GLU A 79 0.55 -14.38 7.67
C GLU A 79 -0.87 -14.06 7.19
N GLU A 80 -1.11 -12.85 6.66
CA GLU A 80 -2.42 -12.48 6.09
C GLU A 80 -2.73 -13.25 4.80
N GLU A 81 -1.75 -13.44 3.92
CA GLU A 81 -1.94 -14.22 2.68
C GLU A 81 -2.25 -15.71 2.96
N ALA A 82 -1.70 -16.27 4.04
CA ALA A 82 -1.98 -17.65 4.44
C ALA A 82 -3.34 -17.83 5.16
N GLY A 83 -3.92 -16.75 5.70
CA GLY A 83 -4.94 -16.79 6.75
C GLY A 83 -6.40 -16.69 6.32
N GLY A 84 -6.75 -16.35 5.07
CA GLY A 84 -8.17 -16.37 4.69
C GLY A 84 -8.59 -15.82 3.34
N SER A 85 -7.80 -14.94 2.70
CA SER A 85 -8.07 -14.51 1.32
C SER A 85 -6.80 -13.93 0.71
N PRO A 86 -5.99 -14.72 -0.02
CA PRO A 86 -4.77 -14.23 -0.64
C PRO A 86 -5.11 -13.11 -1.63
N MET A 87 -4.52 -11.94 -1.44
CA MET A 87 -4.64 -10.80 -2.35
C MET A 87 -3.69 -10.96 -3.53
N PHE A 88 -2.54 -11.61 -3.34
CA PHE A 88 -1.53 -11.75 -4.38
C PHE A 88 -1.77 -13.00 -5.22
N THR A 89 -1.93 -12.80 -6.52
CA THR A 89 -1.95 -13.91 -7.48
C THR A 89 -0.52 -14.36 -7.80
N ALA A 90 -0.33 -15.62 -8.20
CA ALA A 90 1.00 -16.13 -8.57
C ALA A 90 1.71 -15.26 -9.63
N PRO A 91 1.05 -14.75 -10.70
CA PRO A 91 1.67 -13.82 -11.64
C PRO A 91 2.16 -12.51 -11.00
N VAL A 92 1.47 -12.00 -9.97
CA VAL A 92 1.89 -10.79 -9.24
C VAL A 92 3.15 -11.08 -8.45
N LEU A 93 3.22 -12.21 -7.73
CA LEU A 93 4.40 -12.62 -6.97
C LEU A 93 5.61 -12.86 -7.88
N GLU A 94 5.42 -13.51 -9.02
CA GLU A 94 6.47 -13.70 -10.03
C GLU A 94 7.03 -12.37 -10.52
N ASN A 95 6.16 -11.40 -10.81
CA ASN A 95 6.60 -10.07 -11.24
C ASN A 95 7.35 -9.34 -10.13
N ILE A 96 6.88 -9.39 -8.88
CA ILE A 96 7.59 -8.86 -7.71
C ILE A 96 9.00 -9.45 -7.61
N ILE A 97 9.15 -10.77 -7.75
CA ILE A 97 10.46 -11.45 -7.70
C ILE A 97 11.35 -11.04 -8.89
N ARG A 98 10.80 -11.01 -10.12
CA ARG A 98 11.53 -10.55 -11.31
C ARG A 98 12.00 -9.09 -11.18
N PHE A 99 11.22 -8.23 -10.50
CA PHE A 99 11.62 -6.84 -10.24
C PHE A 99 12.86 -6.75 -9.33
N TYR A 100 13.08 -7.70 -8.43
CA TYR A 100 14.31 -7.78 -7.65
C TYR A 100 15.51 -8.35 -8.44
N GLY A 101 15.25 -9.18 -9.46
CA GLY A 101 16.27 -9.80 -10.31
C GLY A 101 16.75 -8.95 -11.48
N ASN A 102 15.94 -8.02 -11.98
CA ASN A 102 16.32 -7.09 -13.03
C ASN A 102 16.99 -5.85 -12.42
N THR A 103 18.27 -5.66 -12.72
CA THR A 103 19.21 -4.61 -12.28
C THR A 103 18.84 -3.16 -12.61
N MET A 104 17.57 -2.82 -12.86
CA MET A 104 17.10 -1.45 -13.10
C MET A 104 16.49 -0.80 -11.85
N GLN A 105 17.13 -0.99 -10.69
CA GLN A 105 16.71 -0.45 -9.38
C GLN A 105 16.39 1.05 -9.37
N GLY A 106 16.97 1.86 -10.27
CA GLY A 106 16.72 3.30 -10.36
C GLY A 106 15.58 3.74 -11.30
N PHE A 107 15.19 2.91 -12.27
CA PHE A 107 14.21 3.32 -13.30
C PHE A 107 12.76 2.95 -12.91
N MET A 108 12.59 2.00 -11.98
CA MET A 108 11.29 1.43 -11.66
C MET A 108 10.54 2.15 -10.54
N GLY A 109 11.21 2.86 -9.62
CA GLY A 109 10.53 3.61 -8.55
C GLY A 109 9.53 4.63 -9.10
N GLY A 110 9.96 5.42 -10.09
CA GLY A 110 9.08 6.33 -10.81
C GLY A 110 8.06 5.63 -11.72
N TYR A 111 8.34 4.42 -12.22
CA TYR A 111 7.38 3.67 -13.04
C TYR A 111 6.24 3.09 -12.19
N LEU A 112 6.54 2.56 -11.01
CA LEU A 112 5.56 1.99 -10.09
C LEU A 112 4.66 3.08 -9.48
N GLU A 113 5.27 4.20 -9.08
CA GLU A 113 4.53 5.40 -8.65
C GLU A 113 3.58 5.90 -9.75
N LYS A 114 4.06 5.97 -11.00
CA LYS A 114 3.24 6.41 -12.14
C LYS A 114 2.10 5.45 -12.47
N ASN A 115 2.31 4.13 -12.38
CA ASN A 115 1.24 3.15 -12.60
C ASN A 115 0.23 3.14 -11.46
N MET A 116 0.67 3.32 -10.21
CA MET A 116 -0.22 3.39 -9.06
C MET A 116 -1.05 4.68 -9.08
N GLN A 117 -0.44 5.82 -9.42
CA GLN A 117 -1.14 7.08 -9.62
C GLN A 117 -2.15 7.00 -10.77
N ALA A 118 -1.78 6.39 -11.91
CA ALA A 118 -2.70 6.17 -13.01
C ALA A 118 -3.91 5.29 -12.61
N LEU A 119 -3.71 4.30 -11.74
CA LEU A 119 -4.80 3.46 -11.23
C LEU A 119 -5.70 4.23 -10.24
N VAL A 120 -5.13 5.07 -9.38
CA VAL A 120 -5.89 5.96 -8.48
C VAL A 120 -6.69 6.99 -9.28
N ASP A 121 -6.11 7.58 -10.33
CA ASP A 121 -6.77 8.55 -11.20
C ASP A 121 -7.88 7.89 -12.04
N LEU A 122 -7.68 6.65 -12.49
CA LEU A 122 -8.70 5.85 -13.15
C LEU A 122 -9.89 5.60 -12.21
N GLN A 123 -9.64 5.23 -10.95
CA GLN A 123 -10.71 5.04 -9.96
C GLN A 123 -11.45 6.34 -9.65
N ARG A 124 -10.73 7.47 -9.53
CA ARG A 124 -11.33 8.80 -9.26
C ARG A 124 -12.12 9.36 -10.43
N THR A 125 -11.74 9.04 -11.67
CA THR A 125 -12.35 9.64 -12.86
C THR A 125 -13.41 8.72 -13.46
N VAL A 126 -13.09 7.43 -13.65
CA VAL A 126 -13.94 6.50 -14.40
C VAL A 126 -15.12 6.02 -13.58
N ILE A 127 -14.93 5.74 -12.28
CA ILE A 127 -16.01 5.23 -11.44
C ILE A 127 -17.08 6.31 -11.22
N PRO A 128 -16.77 7.56 -10.82
CA PRO A 128 -17.79 8.60 -10.67
C PRO A 128 -18.40 9.03 -12.01
N ALA A 129 -17.61 9.13 -13.09
CA ALA A 129 -18.14 9.54 -14.40
C ALA A 129 -19.02 8.47 -15.06
N ALA A 130 -18.73 7.18 -14.87
CA ALA A 130 -19.60 6.10 -15.35
C ALA A 130 -20.95 6.07 -14.63
N ILE A 131 -20.98 6.47 -13.35
CA ILE A 131 -22.21 6.51 -12.54
C ILE A 131 -22.99 7.82 -12.79
N ALA A 132 -22.29 8.95 -12.98
CA ALA A 132 -22.92 10.25 -13.15
C ALA A 132 -23.34 10.57 -14.60
N ASN A 133 -22.65 10.07 -15.61
CA ASN A 133 -22.95 10.38 -17.01
C ASN A 133 -22.62 9.23 -17.99
N PRO A 134 -23.47 8.18 -18.04
CA PRO A 134 -23.21 6.95 -18.81
C PRO A 134 -23.01 7.17 -20.31
N LEU A 135 -23.60 8.22 -20.88
CA LEU A 135 -23.59 8.55 -22.31
C LEU A 135 -22.33 9.29 -22.78
N ALA A 136 -21.54 9.86 -21.86
CA ALA A 136 -20.37 10.68 -22.20
C ALA A 136 -19.04 9.89 -22.19
N ASN A 137 -19.05 8.64 -21.70
CA ASN A 137 -17.85 7.82 -21.55
C ASN A 137 -17.89 6.65 -22.55
N PRO A 138 -16.86 6.37 -23.38
CA PRO A 138 -16.89 5.29 -24.39
C PRO A 138 -17.20 3.90 -23.81
N LEU A 139 -16.76 3.61 -22.58
CA LEU A 139 -17.10 2.38 -21.86
C LEU A 139 -18.57 2.34 -21.40
N GLY A 140 -19.10 3.46 -20.90
CA GLY A 140 -20.51 3.59 -20.53
C GLY A 140 -21.44 3.56 -21.75
N ASN A 141 -20.99 4.15 -22.86
CA ASN A 141 -21.68 4.12 -24.15
C ASN A 141 -21.76 2.70 -24.69
N ASN A 142 -20.68 1.91 -24.60
CA ASN A 142 -20.68 0.50 -25.01
C ASN A 142 -21.61 -0.36 -24.13
N VAL A 143 -21.62 -0.17 -22.81
CA VAL A 143 -22.51 -0.90 -21.88
C VAL A 143 -23.97 -0.50 -22.08
N PHE A 144 -24.25 0.80 -22.27
CA PHE A 144 -25.60 1.31 -22.52
C PHE A 144 -26.15 0.86 -23.87
N LEU A 145 -25.34 0.90 -24.94
CA LEU A 145 -25.69 0.39 -26.26
C LEU A 145 -26.00 -1.12 -26.21
N GLN A 146 -25.18 -1.90 -25.50
CA GLN A 146 -25.48 -3.33 -25.29
C GLN A 146 -26.78 -3.55 -24.51
N MET A 147 -27.05 -2.75 -23.48
CA MET A 147 -28.28 -2.87 -22.70
C MET A 147 -29.51 -2.47 -23.52
N GLN A 148 -29.39 -1.44 -24.37
CA GLN A 148 -30.44 -1.02 -25.30
C GLN A 148 -30.72 -2.10 -26.34
N GLU A 149 -29.68 -2.71 -26.93
CA GLU A 149 -29.85 -3.84 -27.85
C GLU A 149 -30.52 -5.04 -27.15
N HIS A 150 -30.16 -5.32 -25.90
CA HIS A 150 -30.78 -6.42 -25.14
C HIS A 150 -32.25 -6.14 -24.82
N MET A 151 -32.58 -4.92 -24.38
CA MET A 151 -33.95 -4.47 -24.14
C MET A 151 -34.78 -4.46 -25.41
N GLN A 152 -34.23 -4.01 -26.54
CA GLN A 152 -34.91 -4.05 -27.84
C GLN A 152 -35.20 -5.48 -28.27
N LYS A 153 -34.22 -6.39 -28.19
CA LYS A 153 -34.43 -7.82 -28.52
C LYS A 153 -35.45 -8.48 -27.60
N GLN A 154 -35.44 -8.19 -26.31
CA GLN A 154 -36.48 -8.69 -25.39
C GLN A 154 -37.86 -8.11 -25.72
N THR A 155 -37.94 -6.83 -26.06
CA THR A 155 -39.20 -6.16 -26.44
C THR A 155 -39.72 -6.72 -27.77
N GLU A 156 -38.87 -6.96 -28.76
CA GLU A 156 -39.24 -7.59 -30.03
C GLU A 156 -39.67 -9.06 -29.85
N GLN A 157 -38.98 -9.82 -29.00
CA GLN A 157 -39.39 -11.18 -28.64
C GLN A 157 -40.74 -11.20 -27.92
N PHE A 158 -40.98 -10.23 -27.03
CA PHE A 158 -42.28 -10.08 -26.38
C PHE A 158 -43.36 -9.72 -27.41
N LEU A 159 -43.14 -8.68 -28.22
CA LEU A 159 -44.10 -8.23 -29.24
C LEU A 159 -44.39 -9.30 -30.30
N SER A 160 -43.39 -10.07 -30.74
CA SER A 160 -43.57 -11.20 -31.67
C SER A 160 -44.34 -12.39 -31.07
N THR A 161 -44.43 -12.46 -29.74
CA THR A 161 -45.28 -13.45 -29.05
C THR A 161 -46.75 -13.04 -29.02
N PHE A 162 -47.06 -11.73 -29.12
CA PHE A 162 -48.44 -11.20 -29.05
C PHE A 162 -49.03 -10.76 -30.39
N VAL A 163 -48.26 -10.77 -31.49
CA VAL A 163 -48.77 -10.49 -32.83
C VAL A 163 -48.97 -11.82 -33.58
N PRO A 164 -50.22 -12.32 -33.75
CA PRO A 164 -50.46 -13.50 -34.57
C PRO A 164 -50.18 -13.15 -36.04
N LYS A 165 -49.28 -13.91 -36.68
CA LYS A 165 -49.05 -13.85 -38.13
C LYS A 165 -50.36 -14.21 -38.84
N ARG A 166 -50.90 -13.29 -39.63
CA ARG A 166 -51.90 -13.56 -40.67
C ARG A 166 -51.22 -14.07 -41.93
#